data_AF-A0A1A8GS35-F1
#
_entry.id   AF-A0A1A8GS35-F1
#
_cell.length_a   1.000
_cell.length_b   1.000
_cell.length_c   1.000
_cell.angle_alpha   90.00
_cell.angle_beta   90.00
_cell.angle_gamma   90.00
#
_symmetry.space_group_name_H-M   'P 1'
#
loop_
_entity.id
_entity.type
_entity.pdbx_description
1 polymer ?
#
loop_
_entity_poly.entity_id
_entity_poly.type
_entity_poly.pdbx_seq_one_letter_code
_entity_poly.pdbx_strand_id
1 'polypeptide(L)' 'MSHGDKKVFSCLGLQLAVDWFWDRGLRDITVFIPLWRKEHPRPEAPITDKHVLDDLESKKILVYTPSRFVKG' A
#
# COMPACT_ATOMS: atom_id res chain seq x y z
N MET A 1 -4.21 10.79 -0.68
CA MET A 1 -4.72 9.50 -0.14
C MET A 1 -6.23 9.58 -0.16
N SER A 2 -6.90 8.77 -0.97
CA SER A 2 -8.36 8.93 -1.18
C SER A 2 -9.18 8.17 -0.15
N HIS A 3 -8.82 6.91 0.10
CA HIS A 3 -9.38 6.13 1.21
C HIS A 3 -8.74 6.58 2.54
N GLY A 4 -9.52 6.65 3.62
CA GLY A 4 -9.06 7.17 4.91
C GLY A 4 -9.18 8.69 5.09
N ASP A 5 -10.22 9.30 4.50
CA ASP A 5 -10.57 10.72 4.67
C ASP A 5 -9.41 11.71 4.41
N LYS A 6 -8.51 11.35 3.49
CA LYS A 6 -7.30 12.13 3.16
C LYS A 6 -6.34 12.37 4.32
N LYS A 7 -6.54 11.74 5.48
CA LYS A 7 -5.73 11.92 6.70
C LYS A 7 -4.75 10.79 6.95
N VAL A 8 -5.09 9.57 6.54
CA VAL A 8 -4.27 8.37 6.78
C VAL A 8 -3.97 7.64 5.49
N PHE A 9 -2.85 6.91 5.48
CA PHE A 9 -2.61 5.91 4.45
C PHE A 9 -3.40 4.65 4.81
N SER A 10 -4.61 4.51 4.27
CA SER A 10 -5.42 3.33 4.54
C SER A 10 -5.15 2.24 3.52
N CYS A 11 -4.48 1.16 3.94
CA CYS A 11 -4.12 0.06 3.04
C CYS A 11 -5.34 -0.73 2.56
N LEU A 12 -6.45 -0.72 3.30
CA LEU A 12 -7.70 -1.31 2.83
C LEU A 12 -8.17 -0.69 1.51
N GLY A 13 -7.88 0.58 1.25
CA GLY A 13 -8.16 1.22 -0.03
C GLY A 13 -7.41 0.58 -1.21
N LEU A 14 -6.23 0.00 -0.97
CA LEU A 14 -5.48 -0.76 -1.98
C LEU A 14 -6.17 -2.09 -2.27
N GLN A 15 -6.54 -2.82 -1.20
CA GLN A 15 -7.24 -4.10 -1.32
C GLN A 15 -8.56 -3.95 -2.09
N LEU A 16 -9.39 -2.96 -1.71
CA LEU A 16 -10.65 -2.67 -2.39
C LEU A 16 -10.46 -2.36 -3.89
N ALA A 17 -9.42 -1.61 -4.23
CA ALA A 17 -9.11 -1.31 -5.63
C ALA A 17 -8.68 -2.58 -6.39
N VAL A 18 -7.80 -3.39 -5.81
CA VAL A 18 -7.34 -4.66 -6.41
C VAL A 18 -8.51 -5.63 -6.61
N ASP A 19 -9.36 -5.81 -5.60
CA ASP A 19 -10.54 -6.68 -5.65
C ASP A 19 -11.49 -6.24 -6.77
N TRP A 20 -11.71 -4.94 -6.94
CA TRP A 20 -12.56 -4.42 -8.01
C TRP A 20 -12.11 -4.85 -9.42
N PHE A 21 -10.78 -4.87 -9.65
CA PHE A 21 -10.22 -5.34 -10.92
C PHE A 21 -10.29 -6.87 -11.05
N TRP A 22 -10.02 -7.59 -9.97
CA TRP A 22 -10.13 -9.05 -9.93
C TRP A 22 -11.54 -9.57 -10.19
N ASP A 23 -12.56 -8.91 -9.64
CA ASP A 23 -13.98 -9.24 -9.85
C ASP A 23 -14.38 -9.11 -11.33
N ARG A 24 -13.60 -8.37 -12.12
CA ARG A 24 -13.76 -8.21 -13.58
C ARG A 24 -12.86 -9.11 -14.41
N GLY A 25 -12.13 -10.03 -13.75
CA GLY A 25 -11.22 -10.96 -14.41
C GLY A 25 -9.87 -10.37 -14.78
N LEU A 26 -9.57 -9.11 -14.43
CA LEU A 26 -8.27 -8.51 -14.69
C LEU A 26 -7.28 -8.98 -13.62
N ARG A 27 -6.23 -9.72 -14.04
CA ARG A 27 -5.25 -10.33 -13.12
C ARG A 27 -3.87 -9.68 -13.16
N ASP A 28 -3.52 -9.03 -14.26
CA ASP A 28 -2.25 -8.31 -14.40
C ASP A 28 -2.39 -6.91 -13.81
N ILE A 29 -2.07 -6.79 -12.52
CA ILE A 29 -2.21 -5.57 -11.73
C ILE A 29 -0.90 -5.37 -10.97
N THR A 30 -0.33 -4.16 -11.04
CA THR A 30 0.83 -3.77 -10.24
C THR A 30 0.51 -2.53 -9.41
N VAL A 31 0.73 -2.62 -8.10
CA VAL A 31 0.59 -1.52 -7.14
C VAL A 31 1.98 -1.07 -6.70
N PHE A 32 2.34 0.19 -6.97
CA PHE A 32 3.63 0.76 -6.56
C PHE A 32 3.52 1.52 -5.24
N ILE A 33 4.24 1.08 -4.21
CA ILE A 33 4.26 1.72 -2.88
C ILE A 33 5.71 2.09 -2.49
N PRO A 34 5.98 3.28 -1.93
CA PRO A 34 7.32 3.59 -1.41
C PRO A 34 7.78 2.60 -0.33
N LEU A 35 9.03 2.11 -0.41
CA LEU A 35 9.57 1.12 0.53
C LEU A 35 9.43 1.52 2.00
N TRP A 36 9.58 2.80 2.33
CA TRP A 36 9.46 3.30 3.71
C TRP A 36 8.08 3.06 4.33
N ARG A 37 7.02 2.80 3.54
CA ARG A 37 5.70 2.41 4.07
C ARG A 37 5.71 1.05 4.76
N LYS A 38 6.72 0.22 4.52
CA LYS A 38 6.96 -1.05 5.23
C LYS A 38 7.60 -0.84 6.60
N GLU A 39 8.17 0.34 6.88
CA GLU A 39 8.77 0.67 8.17
C GLU A 39 7.72 0.89 9.27
N HIS A 40 8.17 1.02 10.52
CA HIS A 40 7.26 1.30 11.64
C HIS A 40 6.50 2.62 11.39
N PRO A 41 5.19 2.68 11.64
CA PRO A 41 4.40 3.90 11.47
C PRO A 41 4.99 5.06 12.28
N ARG A 42 5.00 6.26 11.69
CA ARG A 42 5.35 7.49 12.39
C ARG A 42 4.11 8.35 12.61
N PRO A 43 4.01 9.15 13.69
CA PRO A 43 2.85 10.00 13.96
C PRO A 43 2.45 10.91 12.79
N GLU A 44 3.43 11.44 12.07
CA GLU A 44 3.30 12.34 10.92
C GLU A 44 2.88 11.61 9.62
N ALA A 45 2.97 10.28 9.59
CA ALA A 45 2.64 9.46 8.44
C ALA A 45 1.78 8.25 8.86
N PRO A 46 0.58 8.48 9.43
CA PRO A 46 -0.26 7.41 9.95
C PRO A 46 -0.69 6.46 8.83
N ILE A 47 -0.75 5.17 9.17
CA ILE A 47 -1.10 4.07 8.28
C ILE A 47 -2.03 3.11 9.02
N THR A 48 -3.06 2.61 8.33
CA THR A 48 -3.98 1.58 8.86
C THR A 48 -3.89 0.32 8.01
N ASP A 49 -4.22 -0.83 8.61
CA ASP A 49 -4.33 -2.11 7.90
C ASP A 49 -3.02 -2.52 7.20
N LYS A 50 -1.89 -2.21 7.84
CA LYS A 50 -0.55 -2.38 7.24
C LYS A 50 -0.27 -3.79 6.73
N HIS A 51 -0.86 -4.82 7.35
CA HIS A 51 -0.75 -6.22 6.93
C HIS A 51 -1.15 -6.45 5.46
N VAL A 52 -2.06 -5.64 4.91
CA VAL A 52 -2.45 -5.70 3.49
C VAL A 52 -1.27 -5.49 2.55
N LEU A 53 -0.25 -4.71 2.95
CA LEU A 53 0.93 -4.52 2.12
C LEU A 53 1.72 -5.83 1.98
N ASP A 54 1.84 -6.61 3.07
CA ASP A 54 2.51 -7.91 3.07
C ASP A 54 1.69 -8.94 2.27
N ASP A 55 0.36 -8.90 2.41
CA ASP A 55 -0.54 -9.77 1.63
C ASP A 55 -0.44 -9.50 0.12
N LEU A 56 -0.43 -8.24 -0.31
CA LEU A 56 -0.30 -7.89 -1.73
C LEU A 56 1.10 -8.12 -2.28
N GLU A 57 2.16 -7.95 -1.47
CA GLU A 57 3.53 -8.29 -1.84
C GLU A 57 3.68 -9.80 -2.05
N SER A 58 3.15 -10.63 -1.14
CA SER A 58 3.21 -12.10 -1.25
C SER A 58 2.52 -12.62 -2.52
N LYS A 59 1.48 -11.92 -2.98
CA LYS A 59 0.74 -12.21 -4.22
C LYS A 59 1.40 -11.64 -5.48
N LYS A 60 2.56 -11.00 -5.36
CA LYS A 60 3.29 -10.32 -6.46
C LYS A 60 2.50 -9.21 -7.15
N ILE A 61 1.56 -8.59 -6.43
CA ILE A 61 0.76 -7.47 -6.92
C ILE A 61 1.40 -6.14 -6.51
N LEU A 62 1.94 -6.08 -5.30
CA LEU A 62 2.62 -4.90 -4.80
C LEU A 62 4.12 -4.97 -5.11
N VAL A 63 4.64 -3.87 -5.63
CA VAL A 63 6.08 -3.63 -5.80
C VAL A 63 6.47 -2.41 -4.98
N TYR A 64 7.49 -2.58 -4.14
CA TYR A 64 8.06 -1.45 -3.42
C TYR A 64 8.98 -0.62 -4.31
N THR A 65 8.70 0.67 -4.43
CA THR A 65 9.61 1.61 -5.09
C THR A 65 10.74 2.01 -4.14
N PRO A 66 11.98 2.16 -4.63
CA PRO A 66 13.13 2.48 -3.78
C PRO A 66 12.93 3.77 -2.97
N SER A 67 13.27 3.74 -1.68
CA SER A 67 13.33 4.92 -0.81
C SER A 67 14.44 4.79 0.23
N ARG A 68 14.95 5.91 0.72
CA ARG A 68 16.00 5.95 1.76
C ARG A 68 15.88 7.21 2.61
N PHE A 69 16.37 7.14 3.84
CA PHE A 69 16.67 8.31 4.66
C PHE A 69 18.08 8.81 4.38
N VAL A 70 18.23 10.14 4.32
CA VAL A 70 19.52 10.82 4.12
C VAL A 70 19.65 11.85 5.22
N LYS A 71 20.64 11.68 6.10
CA LYS A 71 20.94 12.57 7.24
C LYS A 71 19.88 12.64 8.36
N GLY A 72 19.06 11.60 8.54
CA GLY A 72 18.09 11.50 9.64
C GLY A 72 16.86 12.35 9.37
#